data_AF-A0A2V8CGZ6-F1
#
_entry.id   AF-A0A2V8CGZ6-F1
#
_cell.length_a   1.000
_cell.length_b   1.000
_cell.length_c   1.000
_cell.angle_alpha   90.00
_cell.angle_beta   90.00
_cell.angle_gamma   90.00
#
_symmetry.space_group_name_H-M   'P 1'
#
loop_
_entity.id
_entity.type
_entity.pdbx_description
1 polymer ?
#
loop_
_entity_poly.entity_id
_entity_poly.type
_entity_poly.pdbx_seq_one_letter_code
_entity_poly.pdbx_strand_id
1 'polypeptide(L)'
;FIHLAQTELAFGNRARMAIATPNYTAQPFDQDKWMAKESSTGGREAFEALVAANAFNRAFFKSLSPADRAAPFSHPEFGALTVDWLVHQMAGHLIHHLVQLEQIART
;
A
#
# COMPACT_ATOMS: atom_id res chain seq x y z
N PHE A 1 2.91 -8.24 10.45
CA PHE A 1 3.73 -7.69 9.34
C PHE A 1 3.28 -8.15 7.95
N ILE A 2 2.82 -9.40 7.75
CA ILE A 2 2.41 -9.92 6.42
C ILE A 2 1.38 -9.01 5.73
N HIS A 3 0.26 -8.70 6.40
CA HIS A 3 -0.77 -7.78 5.91
C HIS A 3 -0.20 -6.41 5.48
N LEU A 4 0.74 -5.85 6.25
CA LEU A 4 1.38 -4.58 5.93
C LEU A 4 2.21 -4.67 4.65
N ALA A 5 3.03 -5.72 4.53
CA ALA A 5 3.85 -5.93 3.34
C ALA A 5 2.98 -6.12 2.08
N GLN A 6 1.94 -6.94 2.18
CA GLN A 6 0.97 -7.16 1.10
C GLN A 6 0.31 -5.85 0.64
N THR A 7 -0.13 -5.03 1.59
CA THR A 7 -0.82 -3.77 1.30
C THR A 7 0.12 -2.73 0.68
N GLU A 8 1.37 -2.65 1.15
CA GLU A 8 2.39 -1.77 0.59
C GLU A 8 2.74 -2.11 -0.86
N LEU A 9 2.82 -3.41 -1.18
CA LEU A 9 3.00 -3.87 -2.55
C LEU A 9 1.78 -3.51 -3.42
N ALA A 10 0.57 -3.74 -2.92
CA ALA A 10 -0.65 -3.46 -3.66
C ALA A 10 -0.82 -1.97 -3.97
N PHE A 11 -0.70 -1.10 -2.96
CA PHE A 11 -0.88 0.35 -3.12
C PHE A 11 0.27 0.99 -3.90
N GLY A 12 1.52 0.57 -3.66
CA GLY A 12 2.66 1.02 -4.45
C GLY A 12 2.52 0.68 -5.94
N ASN A 13 2.01 -0.51 -6.26
CA ASN A 13 1.75 -0.89 -7.65
C ASN A 13 0.61 -0.09 -8.27
N ARG A 14 -0.50 0.11 -7.54
CA ARG A 14 -1.63 0.92 -8.02
C ARG A 14 -1.21 2.34 -8.39
N ALA A 15 -0.34 2.98 -7.61
CA ALA A 15 0.14 4.32 -7.92
C ALA A 15 0.92 4.36 -9.25
N ARG A 16 1.80 3.37 -9.48
CA ARG A 16 2.54 3.24 -10.75
C ARG A 16 1.60 2.98 -11.93
N MET A 17 0.59 2.13 -11.74
CA MET A 17 -0.42 1.87 -12.76
C MET A 17 -1.25 3.11 -13.09
N ALA A 18 -1.67 3.87 -12.08
CA ALA A 18 -2.45 5.11 -12.26
C ALA A 18 -1.68 6.15 -13.09
N ILE A 19 -0.36 6.26 -12.90
CA ILE A 19 0.48 7.19 -13.65
C ILE A 19 0.77 6.68 -15.06
N ALA A 20 1.00 5.39 -15.23
CA ALA A 20 1.44 4.81 -16.51
C ALA A 20 0.31 4.35 -17.43
N THR A 21 -0.91 4.19 -16.91
CA THR A 21 -2.04 3.59 -17.65
C THR A 21 -3.21 4.56 -17.72
N PRO A 22 -3.56 5.08 -18.92
CA PRO A 22 -4.74 5.91 -19.09
C PRO A 22 -6.02 5.18 -18.63
N ASN A 23 -6.89 5.90 -17.91
CA ASN A 23 -8.18 5.38 -17.41
C ASN A 23 -8.04 4.11 -16.53
N TYR A 24 -6.96 4.02 -15.75
CA TYR A 24 -6.72 2.88 -14.86
C TYR A 24 -7.88 2.66 -13.89
N THR A 25 -8.35 1.41 -13.81
CA THR A 25 -9.25 0.93 -12.76
C THR A 25 -8.50 -0.05 -11.86
N ALA A 26 -8.36 0.30 -10.59
CA ALA A 26 -7.69 -0.52 -9.61
C ALA A 26 -8.47 -1.81 -9.33
N GLN A 27 -7.77 -2.94 -9.39
CA GLN A 27 -8.31 -4.22 -8.95
C GLN A 27 -8.45 -4.23 -7.42
N PRO A 28 -9.65 -4.49 -6.86
CA PRO A 28 -9.82 -4.74 -5.43
C PRO A 28 -9.08 -6.01 -5.00
N PHE A 29 -8.63 -6.05 -3.75
CA PHE A 29 -8.12 -7.28 -3.16
C PHE A 29 -8.78 -7.53 -1.81
N ASP A 30 -8.94 -8.81 -1.51
CA ASP A 30 -9.51 -9.28 -0.26
C ASP A 30 -8.34 -9.66 0.68
N GLN A 31 -8.07 -8.77 1.63
CA GLN A 31 -6.92 -8.89 2.54
C GLN A 31 -6.94 -10.18 3.36
N ASP A 32 -8.13 -10.65 3.76
CA ASP A 32 -8.28 -11.84 4.59
C ASP A 32 -8.01 -13.09 3.76
N LYS A 33 -8.47 -13.12 2.50
CA LYS A 33 -8.11 -14.20 1.57
C LYS A 33 -6.63 -14.23 1.24
N TRP A 34 -5.98 -13.08 1.10
CA TRP A 34 -4.53 -13.02 0.89
C TRP A 34 -3.78 -13.57 2.10
N MET A 35 -4.13 -13.11 3.31
CA MET A 35 -3.57 -13.63 4.55
C MET A 35 -3.76 -15.14 4.70
N ALA A 36 -4.96 -15.65 4.40
CA ALA A 36 -5.26 -17.09 4.47
C ALA A 36 -4.46 -17.94 3.46
N LYS A 37 -3.99 -17.34 2.35
CA LYS A 37 -3.18 -18.02 1.33
C LYS A 37 -1.68 -17.91 1.56
N GLU A 38 -1.24 -17.02 2.43
CA GLU A 38 0.17 -16.79 2.74
C GLU A 38 0.51 -17.25 4.17
N SER A 39 0.18 -18.51 4.48
CA SER A 39 0.29 -19.05 5.84
C SER A 39 1.71 -19.47 6.24
N SER A 40 2.64 -19.60 5.29
CA SER A 40 4.00 -20.06 5.55
C SER A 40 5.03 -18.94 5.68
N THR A 41 4.67 -17.69 5.37
CA THR A 41 5.58 -16.55 5.48
C THR A 41 5.80 -16.21 6.95
N GLY A 42 7.06 -16.18 7.37
CA GLY A 42 7.42 -15.79 8.73
C GLY A 42 7.30 -14.29 8.95
N GLY A 43 7.21 -13.90 10.23
CA GLY A 43 7.09 -12.48 10.60
C GLY A 43 8.32 -11.65 10.22
N ARG A 44 9.51 -12.27 10.19
CA ARG A 44 10.77 -11.61 9.85
C ARG A 44 10.85 -11.29 8.37
N GLU A 45 10.54 -12.27 7.52
CA GLU A 45 10.51 -12.13 6.06
C GLU A 45 9.51 -11.05 5.65
N ALA A 46 8.33 -11.05 6.27
CA ALA A 46 7.32 -10.02 6.04
C ALA A 46 7.77 -8.63 6.48
N PHE A 47 8.48 -8.51 7.61
CA PHE A 47 9.02 -7.24 8.07
C PHE A 47 10.09 -6.69 7.13
N GLU A 48 11.01 -7.54 6.66
CA GLU A 48 12.05 -7.13 5.70
C GLU A 48 11.44 -6.68 4.38
N ALA A 49 10.43 -7.41 3.87
CA ALA A 49 9.66 -7.02 2.70
C ALA A 49 8.95 -5.68 2.90
N LEU A 50 8.32 -5.46 4.05
CA LEU A 50 7.67 -4.20 4.39
C LEU A 50 8.64 -3.01 4.35
N VAL A 51 9.82 -3.16 4.97
CA VAL A 51 10.85 -2.11 5.03
C VAL A 51 11.38 -1.80 3.62
N ALA A 52 11.67 -2.83 2.83
CA ALA A 52 12.15 -2.66 1.46
C ALA A 52 11.08 -2.00 0.56
N ALA A 53 9.83 -2.45 0.63
CA ALA A 53 8.72 -1.86 -0.11
C ALA A 53 8.51 -0.40 0.26
N ASN A 54 8.56 -0.05 1.55
CA ASN A 54 8.47 1.33 2.02
C ASN A 54 9.60 2.21 1.47
N ALA A 55 10.84 1.74 1.54
CA ALA A 55 11.98 2.48 1.02
C ALA A 55 11.84 2.74 -0.49
N PHE A 56 11.42 1.72 -1.24
CA PHE A 56 11.20 1.79 -2.68
C PHE A 56 10.04 2.72 -3.06
N ASN A 57 8.89 2.58 -2.38
CA ASN A 57 7.73 3.43 -2.58
C ASN A 57 8.02 4.89 -2.20
N ARG A 58 8.71 5.13 -1.08
CA ARG A 58 9.07 6.49 -0.66
C ARG A 58 9.98 7.21 -1.66
N ALA A 59 10.97 6.50 -2.22
CA ALA A 59 11.84 7.07 -3.24
C ALA A 59 11.03 7.50 -4.48
N PHE A 60 10.12 6.64 -4.93
CA PHE A 60 9.19 6.92 -6.02
C PHE A 60 8.25 8.10 -5.72
N PHE A 61 7.59 8.12 -4.56
CA PHE A 61 6.67 9.20 -4.21
C PHE A 61 7.35 10.56 -4.08
N LYS A 62 8.62 10.59 -3.63
CA LYS A 62 9.41 11.82 -3.58
C LYS A 62 9.75 12.38 -4.96
N SER A 63 9.78 11.55 -6.01
CA SER A 63 10.08 12.01 -7.37
C SER A 63 8.85 12.45 -8.17
N LEU A 64 7.63 12.25 -7.64
CA LEU A 64 6.41 12.59 -8.37
C LEU A 64 6.23 14.09 -8.54
N SER A 65 5.86 14.50 -9.75
CA SER A 65 5.43 15.87 -10.03
C SER A 65 4.02 16.13 -9.43
N PRO A 66 3.59 17.40 -9.31
CA PRO A 66 2.21 17.71 -8.95
C PRO A 66 1.17 17.07 -9.87
N ALA A 67 1.48 16.96 -11.17
CA ALA A 67 0.60 16.31 -12.15
C ALA A 67 0.49 14.79 -11.89
N ASP A 68 1.61 14.12 -11.58
CA ASP A 68 1.60 12.70 -11.24
C ASP A 68 0.81 12.44 -9.94
N ARG A 69 0.94 13.30 -8.93
CA ARG A 69 0.16 13.19 -7.68
C ARG A 69 -1.33 13.40 -7.93
N ALA A 70 -1.68 14.27 -8.86
CA ALA A 70 -3.06 14.51 -9.29
C ALA A 70 -3.61 13.46 -10.26
N ALA A 71 -2.79 12.50 -10.72
CA ALA A 71 -3.21 11.51 -11.71
C ALA A 71 -4.42 10.71 -11.20
N PRO A 72 -5.54 10.66 -11.96
CA PRO A 72 -6.76 10.02 -11.53
C PRO A 72 -6.72 8.52 -11.81
N PHE A 73 -7.42 7.75 -10.98
CA PHE A 73 -7.78 6.36 -11.25
C PHE A 73 -9.14 6.04 -10.63
N SER A 74 -9.76 4.94 -11.06
CA SER A 74 -11.04 4.47 -10.51
C SER A 74 -10.85 3.28 -9.57
N HIS A 75 -11.62 3.19 -8.51
CA HIS A 75 -11.73 2.00 -7.66
C HIS A 75 -13.19 1.54 -7.60
N PRO A 76 -13.50 0.26 -7.82
CA PRO A 76 -14.88 -0.24 -7.82
C PRO A 76 -15.70 0.09 -6.57
N GLU A 77 -15.04 0.18 -5.41
CA GLU A 77 -15.69 0.44 -4.11
C GLU A 77 -15.61 1.90 -3.64
N PHE A 78 -14.59 2.65 -4.08
CA PHE A 78 -14.32 4.02 -3.59
C PHE A 78 -14.56 5.10 -4.65
N GLY A 79 -14.91 4.71 -5.87
CA GLY A 79 -15.14 5.63 -6.98
C GLY A 79 -13.82 6.23 -7.51
N ALA A 80 -13.87 7.50 -7.91
CA ALA A 80 -12.72 8.20 -8.46
C ALA A 80 -11.76 8.64 -7.34
N LEU A 81 -10.48 8.31 -7.51
CA LEU A 81 -9.39 8.60 -6.59
C LEU A 81 -8.19 9.20 -7.35
N THR A 82 -7.19 9.67 -6.60
CA THR A 82 -5.93 10.19 -7.15
C THR A 82 -4.73 9.47 -6.55
N VAL A 83 -3.57 9.55 -7.19
CA VAL A 83 -2.32 9.04 -6.61
C VAL A 83 -2.02 9.66 -5.25
N ASP A 84 -2.33 10.94 -5.04
CA ASP A 84 -2.15 11.61 -3.76
C ASP A 84 -3.01 10.99 -2.64
N TRP A 85 -4.22 10.50 -2.97
CA TRP A 85 -5.03 9.73 -2.03
C TRP A 85 -4.31 8.45 -1.58
N LEU A 86 -3.66 7.72 -2.50
CA LEU A 86 -2.87 6.51 -2.15
C LEU A 86 -1.73 6.84 -1.20
N VAL A 87 -1.00 7.94 -1.42
CA VAL A 87 0.10 8.36 -0.54
C VAL A 87 -0.40 8.60 0.89
N HIS A 88 -1.53 9.29 1.04
CA HIS A 88 -2.13 9.52 2.36
C HIS A 88 -2.69 8.24 2.98
N GLN A 89 -3.33 7.39 2.17
CA GLN A 89 -3.86 6.11 2.63
C GLN A 89 -2.75 5.19 3.16
N MET A 90 -1.61 5.10 2.46
CA MET A 90 -0.45 4.31 2.89
C MET A 90 0.14 4.84 4.19
N ALA A 91 0.35 6.16 4.30
CA ALA A 91 0.88 6.77 5.52
C ALA A 91 -0.05 6.54 6.73
N GLY A 92 -1.36 6.78 6.56
CA GLY A 92 -2.35 6.56 7.61
C GLY A 92 -2.46 5.08 8.02
N HIS A 93 -2.38 4.16 7.05
CA HIS A 93 -2.41 2.71 7.29
C HIS A 93 -1.23 2.24 8.13
N LEU A 94 -0.01 2.69 7.82
CA LEU A 94 1.19 2.34 8.60
C LEU A 94 1.12 2.90 10.02
N ILE A 95 0.68 4.16 10.20
CA ILE A 95 0.52 4.78 11.52
C ILE A 95 -0.51 4.00 12.34
N HIS A 96 -1.65 3.65 11.74
CA HIS A 96 -2.71 2.89 12.39
C HIS A 96 -2.20 1.55 12.95
N HIS A 97 -1.46 0.79 12.14
CA HIS A 97 -0.93 -0.50 12.57
C HIS A 97 0.30 -0.40 13.48
N LEU A 98 1.08 0.68 13.41
CA LEU A 98 2.15 0.91 14.38
C LEU A 98 1.58 0.98 15.80
N VAL A 99 0.46 1.70 15.99
CA VAL A 99 -0.23 1.76 17.30
C VAL A 99 -0.63 0.37 17.79
N GLN A 100 -1.15 -0.49 16.90
CA GLN A 100 -1.53 -1.86 17.26
C GLN A 100 -0.30 -2.71 17.65
N LEU A 101 0.80 -2.60 16.89
CA LEU A 101 2.04 -3.32 17.19
C LEU A 101 2.63 -2.88 18.53
N GLU A 102 2.61 -1.58 18.84
CA GLU A 102 3.05 -1.06 20.13
C GLU A 102 2.19 -1.56 21.29
N GLN A 103 0.88 -1.71 21.09
CA GLN A 103 -0.01 -2.31 22.09
C GLN A 103 0.34 -3.77 22.35
N ILE A 104 0.55 -4.57 21.30
CA ILE A 104 0.96 -5.98 21.41
C ILE A 104 2.33 -6.11 22.08
N ALA A 105 3.30 -5.22 21.77
CA ALA A 105 4.63 -5.30 22.37
C ALA A 105 4.64 -4.99 23.89
N ARG A 106 3.58 -4.38 24.42
CA ARG A 106 3.42 -4.08 25.85
C ARG A 106 2.71 -5.19 26.63
N THR A 107 2.12 -6.17 25.95
CA THR A 107 1.49 -7.35 26.56
C THR A 107 2.51 -8.46 26.71
#